data_AF-A0A099PFS2-F1
#
_entry.id   AF-A0A099PFS2-F1
#
_cell.length_a   1.000
_cell.length_b   1.000
_cell.length_c   1.000
_cell.angle_alpha   90.00
_cell.angle_beta   90.00
_cell.angle_gamma   90.00
#
_symmetry.space_group_name_H-M   'P 1'
#
loop_
_entity.id
_entity.type
_entity.pdbx_description
1 polymer ?
#
loop_
_entity_poly.entity_id
_entity_poly.type
_entity_poly.pdbx_seq_one_letter_code
_entity_poly.pdbx_strand_id
1 'polypeptide(L)'
;MSTAASTPKPINHDLPTLLRLCAITLIVSGHFGLFEYGGGGAALLMVIVGYNIATFKLSKVLKTDSIMPVAMMIIKVMIPTIAYVLFIQLYYGSFRLVDVLLVANFVEARHPMGFSYWFIEVYIQIQLILLLLLALPQVRALLNKNRKLTSYAFVAIAVLTFIVCDAIWDTHHLYRRLPWLMMWLIAFGFAARFTETLTEKSALTTAFIISAYIFYGEVNLFLSISVALLIFNPPLRLPRLTSKGLNFLAAGSLFIYLTHFQTRAVLEKLIFDSPLLYTLLAILIGATIFNIYNKIINKKILEAIILDDKATSQSTQANEKNSIR
;
A
#
# COMPACT_ATOMS: atom_id res chain seq x y z
N MET A 1 22.96 30.93 35.22
CA MET A 1 21.78 30.04 35.29
C MET A 1 21.68 29.28 33.97
N SER A 2 21.89 27.96 34.03
CA SER A 2 21.91 27.08 32.86
C SER A 2 20.50 26.89 32.31
N THR A 3 20.27 27.25 31.04
CA THR A 3 19.01 26.98 30.33
C THR A 3 18.96 25.49 29.97
N ALA A 4 18.30 24.69 30.82
CA ALA A 4 18.02 23.29 30.51
C ALA A 4 17.10 23.24 29.28
N ALA A 5 17.67 22.86 28.13
CA ALA A 5 16.91 22.60 26.92
C ALA A 5 15.92 21.46 27.21
N SER A 6 14.62 21.77 27.17
CA SER A 6 13.57 20.77 27.36
C SER A 6 13.72 19.68 26.31
N THR A 7 14.12 18.47 26.73
CA THR A 7 14.23 17.34 25.82
C THR A 7 12.84 17.04 25.24
N PRO A 8 12.66 17.04 23.91
CA PRO A 8 11.35 16.86 23.32
C PRO A 8 10.81 15.46 23.67
N LYS A 9 9.66 15.42 24.35
CA LYS A 9 8.99 14.17 24.74
C LYS A 9 8.83 13.26 23.51
N PRO A 10 9.33 12.01 23.55
CA PRO A 10 9.26 11.09 22.41
C PRO A 10 7.80 10.85 22.04
N ILE A 11 7.51 10.86 20.74
CA ILE A 11 6.20 10.50 20.20
C ILE A 11 6.24 9.00 19.93
N ASN A 12 5.14 8.29 20.15
CA ASN A 12 5.00 6.92 19.66
C ASN A 12 4.84 6.98 18.15
N HIS A 13 5.79 6.40 17.42
CA HIS A 13 5.71 6.35 15.97
C HIS A 13 4.96 5.13 15.50
N ASP A 14 4.30 5.30 14.36
CA ASP A 14 3.66 4.23 13.64
C ASP A 14 4.73 3.38 12.93
N LEU A 15 5.10 2.25 13.54
CA LEU A 15 6.04 1.27 12.97
C LEU A 15 5.71 0.88 11.51
N PRO A 16 4.44 0.62 11.13
CA PRO A 16 4.04 0.42 9.73
C PRO A 16 4.50 1.54 8.79
N THR A 17 4.41 2.81 9.23
CA THR A 17 4.84 3.97 8.43
C THR A 17 6.35 3.96 8.17
N LEU A 18 7.16 3.52 9.15
CA LEU A 18 8.60 3.41 8.97
C LEU A 18 8.99 2.23 8.12
N LEU A 19 8.39 1.06 8.35
CA LEU A 19 8.62 -0.12 7.52
C LEU A 19 8.29 0.18 6.04
N ARG A 20 7.22 0.95 5.78
CA ARG A 20 6.88 1.44 4.44
C ARG A 20 7.95 2.34 3.86
N LEU A 21 8.48 3.29 4.64
CA LEU A 21 9.55 4.18 4.19
C LEU A 21 10.85 3.41 3.90
N CYS A 22 11.22 2.47 4.77
CA CYS A 22 12.35 1.58 4.56
C CYS A 22 12.16 0.77 3.27
N ALA A 23 10.98 0.17 3.07
CA ALA A 23 10.67 -0.61 1.89
C ALA A 23 10.83 0.20 0.60
N ILE A 24 10.21 1.39 0.50
CA ILE A 24 10.30 2.21 -0.72
C ILE A 24 11.73 2.71 -0.95
N THR A 25 12.46 3.05 0.11
CA THR A 25 13.86 3.47 0.01
C THR A 25 14.72 2.33 -0.55
N LEU A 26 14.59 1.12 0.00
CA LEU A 26 15.33 -0.06 -0.45
C LEU A 26 14.99 -0.42 -1.90
N ILE A 27 13.71 -0.35 -2.30
CA ILE A 27 13.27 -0.57 -3.69
C ILE A 27 14.00 0.40 -4.63
N VAL A 28 13.98 1.70 -4.32
CA VAL A 28 14.63 2.72 -5.16
C VAL A 28 16.14 2.53 -5.19
N SER A 29 16.78 2.30 -4.04
CA SER A 29 18.21 2.02 -3.96
C SER A 29 18.62 0.82 -4.82
N GLY A 30 17.83 -0.27 -4.77
CA GLY A 30 18.08 -1.47 -5.57
C GLY A 30 17.92 -1.22 -7.06
N HIS A 31 16.87 -0.49 -7.48
CA HIS A 31 16.68 -0.12 -8.90
C HIS A 31 17.80 0.76 -9.45
N PHE A 32 18.45 1.55 -8.60
CA PHE A 32 19.55 2.44 -8.99
C PHE A 32 20.92 1.78 -8.85
N GLY A 33 21.01 0.52 -8.43
CA GLY A 33 22.27 -0.19 -8.25
C GLY A 33 23.11 0.35 -7.09
N LEU A 34 22.49 1.02 -6.10
CA LEU A 34 23.21 1.51 -4.92
C LEU A 34 23.69 0.37 -4.02
N PHE A 35 22.87 -0.68 -3.87
CA PHE A 35 23.23 -1.96 -3.26
C PHE A 35 22.18 -3.02 -3.60
N GLU A 36 22.58 -4.29 -3.53
CA GLU A 36 21.68 -5.43 -3.61
C GLU A 36 21.16 -5.79 -2.21
N TYR A 37 19.85 -5.83 -2.03
CA TYR A 37 19.22 -6.16 -0.73
C TYR A 37 18.33 -7.40 -0.78
N GLY A 38 18.35 -8.15 -1.89
CA GLY A 38 17.59 -9.38 -2.07
C GLY A 38 16.08 -9.20 -2.34
N GLY A 39 15.58 -7.95 -2.42
CA GLY A 39 14.17 -7.68 -2.72
C GLY A 39 13.23 -7.80 -1.51
N GLY A 40 11.96 -8.13 -1.75
CA GLY A 40 10.95 -8.25 -0.69
C GLY A 40 10.27 -6.93 -0.26
N GLY A 41 10.81 -5.77 -0.65
CA GLY A 41 10.20 -4.46 -0.37
C GLY A 41 8.76 -4.34 -0.88
N ALA A 42 8.50 -4.74 -2.12
CA ALA A 42 7.16 -4.72 -2.69
C ALA A 42 6.19 -5.64 -1.92
N ALA A 43 6.64 -6.84 -1.54
CA ALA A 43 5.84 -7.77 -0.76
C ALA A 43 5.51 -7.20 0.63
N LEU A 44 6.49 -6.58 1.30
CA LEU A 44 6.27 -5.91 2.59
C LEU A 44 5.24 -4.78 2.48
N LEU A 45 5.28 -3.98 1.41
CA LEU A 45 4.27 -2.93 1.17
C LEU A 45 2.85 -3.51 1.07
N MET A 46 2.67 -4.67 0.44
CA MET A 46 1.37 -5.37 0.40
C MET A 46 0.93 -5.80 1.81
N VAL A 47 1.83 -6.39 2.61
CA VAL A 47 1.51 -6.75 4.00
C VAL A 47 1.08 -5.52 4.81
N ILE A 48 1.80 -4.41 4.69
CA ILE A 48 1.47 -3.16 5.38
C ILE A 48 0.09 -2.62 4.97
N VAL A 49 -0.33 -2.80 3.71
CA VAL A 49 -1.66 -2.39 3.25
C VAL A 49 -2.75 -3.17 3.97
N GLY A 50 -2.62 -4.49 4.06
CA GLY A 50 -3.55 -5.32 4.82
C GLY A 50 -3.68 -4.86 6.27
N TYR A 51 -2.53 -4.61 6.91
CA TYR A 51 -2.49 -4.09 8.28
C TYR A 51 -3.19 -2.73 8.41
N ASN A 52 -2.93 -1.81 7.48
CA ASN A 52 -3.52 -0.47 7.49
C ASN A 52 -5.03 -0.48 7.25
N ILE A 53 -5.53 -1.35 6.36
CA ILE A 53 -6.98 -1.51 6.12
C ILE A 53 -7.65 -2.03 7.40
N ALA A 54 -7.10 -3.07 8.01
CA ALA A 54 -7.60 -3.62 9.28
C ALA A 54 -7.57 -2.58 10.42
N THR A 55 -6.52 -1.75 10.47
CA THR A 55 -6.32 -0.76 11.53
C THR A 55 -7.23 0.46 11.38
N PHE A 56 -7.31 1.04 10.18
CA PHE A 56 -7.88 2.38 9.98
C PHE A 56 -9.20 2.40 9.22
N LYS A 57 -9.48 1.39 8.39
CA LYS A 57 -10.66 1.38 7.53
C LYS A 57 -11.75 0.46 8.04
N LEU A 58 -11.38 -0.71 8.55
CA LEU A 58 -12.34 -1.75 8.92
C LEU A 58 -13.38 -1.26 9.93
N SER A 59 -12.98 -0.60 11.01
CA SER A 59 -13.93 -0.10 12.02
C SER A 59 -14.94 0.90 11.43
N LYS A 60 -14.54 1.70 10.44
CA LYS A 60 -15.44 2.63 9.78
C LYS A 60 -16.42 1.86 8.88
N VAL A 61 -15.93 0.92 8.08
CA VAL A 61 -16.75 0.05 7.23
C VAL A 61 -17.84 -0.67 8.03
N LEU A 62 -17.47 -1.28 9.15
CA LEU A 62 -18.39 -2.05 9.99
C LEU A 62 -19.40 -1.16 10.73
N LYS A 63 -19.01 0.07 11.13
CA LYS A 63 -19.91 1.00 11.83
C LYS A 63 -20.91 1.68 10.90
N THR A 64 -20.50 2.02 9.68
CA THR A 64 -21.35 2.71 8.71
C THR A 64 -22.04 1.77 7.72
N ASP A 65 -21.86 0.46 7.88
CA ASP A 65 -22.25 -0.59 6.93
C ASP A 65 -21.96 -0.25 5.46
N SER A 66 -20.82 0.39 5.20
CA SER A 66 -20.48 0.98 3.91
C SER A 66 -19.05 0.69 3.52
N ILE A 67 -18.84 0.30 2.26
CA ILE A 67 -17.52 0.04 1.69
C ILE A 67 -16.76 1.32 1.30
N MET A 68 -17.42 2.48 1.35
CA MET A 68 -16.88 3.76 0.90
C MET A 68 -15.53 4.14 1.55
N PRO A 69 -15.26 3.85 2.85
CA PRO A 69 -13.95 4.13 3.44
C PRO A 69 -12.76 3.45 2.74
N VAL A 70 -12.99 2.24 2.21
CA VAL A 70 -11.98 1.48 1.45
C VAL A 70 -11.99 1.91 -0.01
N ALA A 71 -13.16 2.11 -0.63
CA ALA A 71 -13.27 2.60 -2.01
C ALA A 71 -12.53 3.93 -2.19
N MET A 72 -12.74 4.90 -1.29
CA MET A 72 -12.05 6.19 -1.32
C MET A 72 -10.54 6.08 -1.10
N MET A 73 -10.07 5.07 -0.38
CA MET A 73 -8.63 4.80 -0.26
C MET A 73 -8.05 4.33 -1.60
N ILE A 74 -8.74 3.42 -2.28
CA ILE A 74 -8.35 2.90 -3.60
C ILE A 74 -8.35 4.04 -4.63
N ILE A 75 -9.44 4.81 -4.72
CA ILE A 75 -9.59 5.94 -5.65
C ILE A 75 -8.46 6.96 -5.49
N LYS A 76 -8.08 7.28 -4.25
CA LYS A 76 -7.00 8.23 -3.95
C LYS A 76 -5.62 7.78 -4.46
N VAL A 77 -5.43 6.49 -4.66
CA VAL A 77 -4.20 5.93 -5.26
C VAL A 77 -4.38 5.76 -6.77
N MET A 78 -5.53 5.26 -7.20
CA MET A 78 -5.83 4.94 -8.59
C MET A 78 -5.83 6.18 -9.49
N ILE A 79 -6.47 7.28 -9.08
CA ILE A 79 -6.55 8.52 -9.89
C ILE A 79 -5.15 9.07 -10.24
N PRO A 80 -4.26 9.38 -9.28
CA PRO A 80 -2.94 9.90 -9.62
C PRO A 80 -2.08 8.89 -10.38
N THR A 81 -2.28 7.59 -10.15
CA THR A 81 -1.59 6.53 -10.90
C THR A 81 -2.00 6.54 -12.37
N ILE A 82 -3.30 6.50 -12.67
CA ILE A 82 -3.82 6.52 -14.05
C ILE A 82 -3.42 7.82 -14.75
N ALA A 83 -3.54 8.96 -14.08
CA ALA A 83 -3.14 10.25 -14.63
C ALA A 83 -1.64 10.28 -14.99
N TYR A 84 -0.80 9.71 -14.12
CA TYR A 84 0.63 9.61 -14.37
C TYR A 84 0.97 8.65 -15.52
N VAL A 85 0.36 7.46 -15.54
CA VAL A 85 0.56 6.48 -16.62
C VAL A 85 0.15 7.07 -17.97
N LEU A 86 -1.00 7.74 -18.04
CA LEU A 86 -1.45 8.44 -19.24
C LEU A 86 -0.46 9.52 -19.66
N PHE A 87 0.00 10.35 -18.72
CA PHE A 87 0.99 11.39 -19.01
C PHE A 87 2.28 10.82 -19.62
N ILE A 88 2.81 9.75 -19.02
CA ILE A 88 4.03 9.08 -19.52
C ILE A 88 3.78 8.49 -20.91
N GLN A 89 2.68 7.78 -21.12
CA GLN A 89 2.39 7.19 -22.43
C GLN A 89 2.21 8.24 -23.53
N LEU A 90 1.56 9.37 -23.23
CA LEU A 90 1.42 10.49 -24.16
C LEU A 90 2.79 11.12 -24.48
N TYR A 91 3.64 11.29 -23.48
CA TYR A 91 4.98 11.85 -23.65
C TYR A 91 5.87 10.96 -24.54
N TYR A 92 5.83 9.63 -24.34
CA TYR A 92 6.63 8.68 -25.13
C TYR A 92 5.94 8.19 -26.41
N GLY A 93 4.69 8.59 -26.68
CA GLY A 93 3.94 8.18 -27.87
C GLY A 93 3.54 6.70 -27.92
N SER A 94 3.48 6.02 -26.76
CA SER A 94 3.24 4.58 -26.67
C SER A 94 1.94 4.27 -25.92
N PHE A 95 0.78 4.52 -26.55
CA PHE A 95 -0.52 4.29 -25.92
C PHE A 95 -0.84 2.79 -25.81
N ARG A 96 -1.17 2.35 -24.60
CA ARG A 96 -1.52 0.98 -24.24
C ARG A 96 -2.66 1.00 -23.24
N LEU A 97 -3.82 0.55 -23.70
CA LEU A 97 -5.04 0.53 -22.89
C LEU A 97 -4.90 -0.32 -21.63
N VAL A 98 -4.18 -1.45 -21.72
CA VAL A 98 -3.98 -2.37 -20.58
C VAL A 98 -3.25 -1.73 -19.40
N ASP A 99 -2.30 -0.83 -19.66
CA ASP A 99 -1.57 -0.10 -18.61
C ASP A 99 -2.46 0.98 -17.96
N VAL A 100 -3.33 1.64 -18.75
CA VAL A 100 -4.28 2.65 -18.25
C VAL A 100 -5.40 2.00 -17.43
N LEU A 101 -5.86 0.83 -17.85
CA LEU A 101 -6.83 0.01 -17.12
C LEU A 101 -6.21 -0.72 -15.92
N LEU A 102 -4.87 -0.63 -15.75
CA LEU A 102 -4.12 -1.26 -14.65
C LEU A 102 -4.28 -2.78 -14.63
N VAL A 103 -4.19 -3.41 -15.80
CA VAL A 103 -4.35 -4.86 -16.02
C VAL A 103 -3.24 -5.45 -16.89
N ALA A 104 -2.12 -4.73 -17.09
CA ALA A 104 -1.03 -5.24 -17.93
C ALA A 104 -0.39 -6.52 -17.34
N ASN A 105 -0.40 -6.67 -16.01
CA ASN A 105 0.05 -7.87 -15.30
C ASN A 105 -0.65 -9.19 -15.71
N PHE A 106 -1.79 -9.14 -16.38
CA PHE A 106 -2.47 -10.33 -16.93
C PHE A 106 -1.98 -10.75 -18.31
N VAL A 107 -1.32 -9.84 -19.03
CA VAL A 107 -1.01 -10.01 -20.46
C VAL A 107 0.49 -10.15 -20.69
N GLU A 108 1.28 -9.28 -20.07
CA GLU A 108 2.72 -9.20 -20.31
C GLU A 108 3.48 -8.92 -19.02
N ALA A 109 4.57 -9.64 -18.79
CA ALA A 109 5.39 -9.43 -17.60
C ALA A 109 6.38 -8.26 -17.71
N ARG A 110 6.70 -7.85 -18.94
CA ARG A 110 7.64 -6.76 -19.25
C ARG A 110 6.99 -5.78 -20.20
N HIS A 111 6.97 -4.51 -19.83
CA HIS A 111 6.51 -3.46 -20.73
C HIS A 111 7.52 -3.27 -21.88
N PRO A 112 7.08 -3.06 -23.13
CA PRO A 112 7.98 -2.88 -24.29
C PRO A 112 8.99 -1.74 -24.11
N MET A 113 8.56 -0.63 -23.53
CA MET A 113 9.41 0.54 -23.19
C MET A 113 10.19 0.41 -21.88
N GLY A 114 10.26 -0.79 -21.27
CA GLY A 114 10.99 -1.02 -20.02
C GLY A 114 10.33 -0.49 -18.75
N PHE A 115 9.14 0.11 -18.84
CA PHE A 115 8.35 0.46 -17.65
C PHE A 115 7.86 -0.79 -16.89
N SER A 116 7.51 -0.63 -15.62
CA SER A 116 7.00 -1.76 -14.83
C SER A 116 5.99 -1.29 -13.80
N TYR A 117 4.70 -1.40 -14.15
CA TYR A 117 3.57 -0.98 -13.30
C TYR A 117 2.96 -2.11 -12.48
N TRP A 118 3.45 -3.35 -12.64
CA TRP A 118 2.87 -4.55 -12.05
C TRP A 118 2.51 -4.41 -10.56
N PHE A 119 3.37 -3.75 -9.77
CA PHE A 119 3.15 -3.62 -8.34
C PHE A 119 1.87 -2.84 -8.06
N ILE A 120 1.70 -1.67 -8.69
CA ILE A 120 0.53 -0.82 -8.43
C ILE A 120 -0.75 -1.42 -9.01
N GLU A 121 -0.66 -2.14 -10.12
CA GLU A 121 -1.76 -2.90 -10.71
C GLU A 121 -2.26 -3.97 -9.75
N VAL A 122 -1.38 -4.87 -9.33
CA VAL A 122 -1.71 -5.93 -8.36
C VAL A 122 -2.19 -5.34 -7.03
N TYR A 123 -1.57 -4.25 -6.58
CA TYR A 123 -1.91 -3.55 -5.33
C TYR A 123 -3.35 -3.05 -5.35
N ILE A 124 -3.78 -2.42 -6.46
CA ILE A 124 -5.15 -1.94 -6.63
C ILE A 124 -6.10 -3.12 -6.78
N GLN A 125 -5.76 -4.11 -7.59
CA GLN A 125 -6.58 -5.29 -7.85
C GLN A 125 -6.90 -6.08 -6.58
N ILE A 126 -5.92 -6.37 -5.71
CA ILE A 126 -6.18 -7.10 -4.46
C ILE A 126 -7.06 -6.26 -3.52
N GLN A 127 -6.87 -4.94 -3.48
CA GLN A 127 -7.75 -4.07 -2.70
C GLN A 127 -9.17 -4.03 -3.24
N LEU A 128 -9.36 -4.10 -4.55
CA LEU A 128 -10.68 -4.24 -5.16
C LEU A 128 -11.31 -5.59 -4.79
N ILE A 129 -10.54 -6.69 -4.79
CA ILE A 129 -11.02 -7.99 -4.29
C ILE A 129 -11.47 -7.86 -2.83
N LEU A 130 -10.66 -7.23 -1.97
CA LEU A 130 -11.02 -7.03 -0.57
C LEU A 130 -12.25 -6.11 -0.41
N LEU A 131 -12.38 -5.08 -1.25
CA LEU A 131 -13.55 -4.20 -1.29
C LEU A 131 -14.81 -5.00 -1.64
N LEU A 132 -14.73 -5.89 -2.65
CA LEU A 132 -15.84 -6.77 -3.06
C LEU A 132 -16.19 -7.76 -1.95
N LEU A 133 -15.20 -8.36 -1.27
CA LEU A 133 -15.44 -9.21 -0.11
C LEU A 133 -16.16 -8.44 1.00
N LEU A 134 -15.72 -7.22 1.30
CA LEU A 134 -16.37 -6.36 2.30
C LEU A 134 -17.74 -5.83 1.86
N ALA A 135 -18.06 -5.86 0.55
CA ALA A 135 -19.38 -5.52 0.04
C ALA A 135 -20.43 -6.59 0.40
N LEU A 136 -20.00 -7.84 0.63
CA LEU A 136 -20.87 -8.92 1.08
C LEU A 136 -21.25 -8.73 2.57
N PRO A 137 -22.55 -8.58 2.89
CA PRO A 137 -23.01 -8.43 4.28
C PRO A 137 -22.58 -9.59 5.17
N GLN A 138 -22.48 -10.80 4.62
CA GLN A 138 -22.06 -12.00 5.34
C GLN A 138 -20.62 -11.87 5.84
N VAL A 139 -19.71 -11.32 5.02
CA VAL A 139 -18.31 -11.11 5.41
C VAL A 139 -18.24 -10.05 6.51
N ARG A 140 -19.00 -8.96 6.40
CA ARG A 140 -19.08 -7.94 7.46
C ARG A 140 -19.66 -8.51 8.76
N ALA A 141 -20.67 -9.38 8.68
CA ALA A 141 -21.25 -10.06 9.83
C ALA A 141 -20.23 -10.99 10.53
N LEU A 142 -19.46 -11.77 9.76
CA LEU A 142 -18.37 -12.60 10.29
C LEU A 142 -17.31 -11.76 10.99
N LEU A 143 -16.88 -10.65 10.37
CA LEU A 143 -15.92 -9.71 10.96
C LEU A 143 -16.47 -9.04 12.24
N ASN A 144 -17.76 -8.71 12.30
CA ASN A 144 -18.39 -8.20 13.52
C ASN A 144 -18.45 -9.25 14.63
N LYS A 145 -18.70 -10.52 14.27
CA LYS A 145 -18.75 -11.63 15.22
C LYS A 145 -17.37 -11.97 15.79
N ASN A 146 -16.36 -12.14 14.93
CA ASN A 146 -15.02 -12.51 15.36
C ASN A 146 -13.94 -12.08 14.34
N ARG A 147 -13.44 -10.85 14.48
CA ARG A 147 -12.38 -10.28 13.62
C ARG A 147 -11.16 -11.18 13.50
N LYS A 148 -10.71 -11.77 14.62
CA LYS A 148 -9.51 -12.60 14.67
C LYS A 148 -9.69 -13.87 13.85
N LEU A 149 -10.73 -14.65 14.13
CA LEU A 149 -11.00 -15.89 13.42
C LEU A 149 -11.22 -15.65 11.92
N THR A 150 -12.00 -14.62 11.55
CA THR A 150 -12.24 -14.29 10.14
C THR A 150 -10.95 -13.87 9.43
N SER A 151 -10.02 -13.19 10.11
CA SER A 151 -8.74 -12.81 9.52
C SER A 151 -7.81 -14.01 9.33
N TYR A 152 -7.78 -14.97 10.26
CA TYR A 152 -7.03 -16.22 10.07
C TYR A 152 -7.64 -17.11 8.98
N ALA A 153 -8.97 -17.15 8.87
CA ALA A 153 -9.64 -17.81 7.75
C ALA A 153 -9.26 -17.15 6.42
N PHE A 154 -9.18 -15.82 6.36
CA PHE A 154 -8.72 -15.11 5.16
C PHE A 154 -7.27 -15.47 4.79
N VAL A 155 -6.36 -15.58 5.77
CA VAL A 155 -4.99 -16.07 5.54
C VAL A 155 -5.00 -17.47 4.95
N ALA A 156 -5.74 -18.40 5.57
CA ALA A 156 -5.83 -19.79 5.11
C ALA A 156 -6.38 -19.88 3.68
N ILE A 157 -7.44 -19.14 3.36
CA ILE A 157 -8.03 -19.09 2.02
C ILE A 157 -7.04 -18.52 1.00
N ALA A 158 -6.34 -17.42 1.33
CA ALA A 158 -5.40 -16.79 0.41
C ALA A 158 -4.15 -17.66 0.15
N VAL A 159 -3.65 -18.35 1.18
CA VAL A 159 -2.57 -19.35 1.06
C VAL A 159 -3.03 -20.55 0.23
N LEU A 160 -4.23 -21.07 0.48
CA LEU A 160 -4.79 -22.18 -0.30
C LEU A 160 -5.01 -21.79 -1.76
N THR A 161 -5.47 -20.56 -2.00
CA THR A 161 -5.66 -20.01 -3.35
C THR A 161 -4.33 -19.95 -4.09
N PHE A 162 -3.24 -19.52 -3.44
CA PHE A 162 -1.92 -19.59 -4.05
C PHE A 162 -1.58 -21.03 -4.47
N ILE A 163 -1.64 -21.97 -3.52
CA ILE A 163 -1.22 -23.37 -3.73
C ILE A 163 -2.02 -24.02 -4.86
N VAL A 164 -3.34 -23.87 -4.82
CA VAL A 164 -4.24 -24.47 -5.83
C VAL A 164 -4.01 -23.81 -7.19
N CYS A 165 -3.99 -22.48 -7.27
CA CYS A 165 -3.84 -21.78 -8.54
C CYS A 165 -2.47 -22.02 -9.19
N ASP A 166 -1.38 -22.01 -8.42
CA ASP A 166 -0.03 -22.26 -8.93
C ASP A 166 0.13 -23.71 -9.40
N ALA A 167 -0.58 -24.66 -8.79
CA ALA A 167 -0.57 -26.06 -9.19
C ALA A 167 -1.37 -26.34 -10.47
N ILE A 168 -2.46 -25.61 -10.72
CA ILE A 168 -3.34 -25.85 -11.89
C ILE A 168 -3.02 -24.96 -13.09
N TRP A 169 -2.36 -23.82 -12.88
CA TRP A 169 -2.05 -22.87 -13.93
C TRP A 169 -0.63 -22.30 -13.80
N ASP A 170 0.22 -22.65 -14.76
CA ASP A 170 1.57 -22.08 -14.87
C ASP A 170 1.53 -20.60 -15.28
N THR A 171 1.94 -19.74 -14.36
CA THR A 171 2.00 -18.28 -14.51
C THR A 171 3.42 -17.73 -14.39
N HIS A 172 4.45 -18.57 -14.57
CA HIS A 172 5.86 -18.14 -14.53
C HIS A 172 6.17 -17.08 -15.58
N HIS A 173 5.54 -17.17 -16.76
CA HIS A 173 5.66 -16.16 -17.82
C HIS A 173 5.11 -14.78 -17.40
N LEU A 174 4.27 -14.71 -16.36
CA LEU A 174 3.76 -13.48 -15.72
C LEU A 174 4.50 -13.13 -14.42
N TYR A 175 5.60 -13.83 -14.12
CA TYR A 175 6.33 -13.76 -12.85
C TYR A 175 5.44 -13.96 -11.61
N ARG A 176 4.35 -14.73 -11.75
CA ARG A 176 3.34 -14.93 -10.70
C ARG A 176 2.75 -13.62 -10.14
N ARG A 177 2.72 -12.55 -10.94
CA ARG A 177 2.22 -11.20 -10.55
C ARG A 177 0.71 -11.08 -10.74
N LEU A 178 -0.03 -12.08 -10.29
CA LEU A 178 -1.50 -12.11 -10.36
C LEU A 178 -2.08 -11.83 -8.97
N PRO A 179 -3.22 -11.13 -8.88
CA PRO A 179 -3.72 -10.65 -7.60
C PRO A 179 -4.03 -11.78 -6.62
N TRP A 180 -4.61 -12.88 -7.08
CA TRP A 180 -4.89 -14.04 -6.21
C TRP A 180 -3.61 -14.75 -5.73
N LEU A 181 -2.52 -14.73 -6.51
CA LEU A 181 -1.20 -15.27 -6.10
C LEU A 181 -0.44 -14.34 -5.15
N MET A 182 -0.87 -13.09 -4.98
CA MET A 182 -0.23 -12.15 -4.06
C MET A 182 -1.15 -11.75 -2.88
N MET A 183 -2.40 -12.21 -2.89
CA MET A 183 -3.41 -11.89 -1.88
C MET A 183 -3.01 -12.33 -0.47
N TRP A 184 -2.24 -13.41 -0.34
CA TRP A 184 -1.77 -13.92 0.95
C TRP A 184 -0.99 -12.86 1.74
N LEU A 185 -0.19 -12.00 1.08
CA LEU A 185 0.55 -10.92 1.72
C LEU A 185 -0.38 -9.95 2.46
N ILE A 186 -1.43 -9.49 1.78
CA ILE A 186 -2.45 -8.60 2.36
C ILE A 186 -3.20 -9.33 3.49
N ALA A 187 -3.51 -10.61 3.32
CA ALA A 187 -4.20 -11.39 4.34
C ALA A 187 -3.37 -11.51 5.64
N PHE A 188 -2.07 -11.80 5.54
CA PHE A 188 -1.18 -11.82 6.71
C PHE A 188 -1.11 -10.47 7.42
N GLY A 189 -1.02 -9.39 6.66
CA GLY A 189 -1.05 -8.03 7.20
C GLY A 189 -2.36 -7.71 7.93
N PHE A 190 -3.49 -8.09 7.33
CA PHE A 190 -4.81 -7.90 7.92
C PHE A 190 -4.97 -8.69 9.22
N ALA A 191 -4.53 -9.95 9.25
CA ALA A 191 -4.55 -10.79 10.43
C ALA A 191 -3.64 -10.28 11.55
N ALA A 192 -2.44 -9.79 11.20
CA ALA A 192 -1.47 -9.25 12.16
C ALA A 192 -2.08 -8.17 13.08
N ARG A 193 -3.08 -7.41 12.61
CA ARG A 193 -3.76 -6.41 13.43
C ARG A 193 -4.59 -7.00 14.57
N PHE A 194 -5.14 -8.20 14.42
CA PHE A 194 -6.00 -8.85 15.42
C PHE A 194 -5.30 -9.96 16.19
N THR A 195 -3.98 -10.06 16.03
CA THR A 195 -3.12 -11.05 16.70
C THR A 195 -2.49 -10.43 17.93
N GLU A 196 -2.81 -10.95 19.11
CA GLU A 196 -2.51 -10.28 20.38
C GLU A 196 -1.50 -11.05 21.23
N THR A 197 -1.68 -12.36 21.38
CA THR A 197 -0.85 -13.17 22.27
C THR A 197 0.50 -13.50 21.63
N LEU A 198 1.51 -13.73 22.48
CA LEU A 198 2.84 -14.11 21.99
C LEU A 198 2.80 -15.40 21.15
N THR A 199 2.01 -16.39 21.57
CA THR A 199 1.84 -17.65 20.85
C THR A 199 1.21 -17.42 19.47
N GLU A 200 0.16 -16.60 19.38
CA GLU A 200 -0.47 -16.28 18.09
C GLU A 200 0.49 -15.48 17.18
N LYS A 201 1.24 -14.53 17.74
CA LYS A 201 2.25 -13.73 17.00
C LYS A 201 3.34 -14.62 16.42
N SER A 202 3.88 -15.53 17.24
CA SER A 202 4.87 -16.51 16.80
C SER A 202 4.29 -17.45 15.74
N ALA A 203 3.08 -17.99 15.94
CA ALA A 203 2.43 -18.87 14.97
C ALA A 203 2.18 -18.18 13.62
N LEU A 204 1.67 -16.94 13.63
CA LEU A 204 1.42 -16.17 12.41
C LEU A 204 2.74 -15.82 11.68
N THR A 205 3.80 -15.48 12.43
CA THR A 205 5.12 -15.20 11.87
C THR A 205 5.72 -16.45 11.24
N THR A 206 5.66 -17.60 11.93
CA THR A 206 6.13 -18.88 11.40
C THR A 206 5.35 -19.29 10.16
N ALA A 207 4.02 -19.15 10.17
CA ALA A 207 3.17 -19.43 9.01
C ALA A 207 3.52 -18.53 7.82
N PHE A 208 3.83 -17.25 8.06
CA PHE A 208 4.28 -16.33 7.01
C PHE A 208 5.61 -16.79 6.41
N ILE A 209 6.60 -17.12 7.24
CA ILE A 209 7.93 -17.56 6.78
C ILE A 209 7.83 -18.87 5.99
N ILE A 210 7.04 -19.83 6.46
CA ILE A 210 6.79 -21.09 5.75
C ILE A 210 6.11 -20.81 4.41
N SER A 211 5.07 -19.98 4.38
CA SER A 211 4.39 -19.62 3.13
C SER A 211 5.35 -18.93 2.15
N ALA A 212 6.15 -17.99 2.63
CA ALA A 212 7.15 -17.30 1.82
C ALA A 212 8.20 -18.27 1.25
N TYR A 213 8.70 -19.21 2.06
CA TYR A 213 9.62 -20.24 1.61
C TYR A 213 9.01 -21.16 0.55
N ILE A 214 7.77 -21.63 0.75
CA ILE A 214 7.07 -22.48 -0.22
C ILE A 214 6.84 -21.73 -1.54
N PHE A 215 6.45 -20.46 -1.48
CA PHE A 215 6.01 -19.70 -2.65
C PHE A 215 7.16 -19.06 -3.44
N TYR A 216 8.24 -18.67 -2.76
CA TYR A 216 9.41 -18.04 -3.38
C TYR A 216 10.61 -18.98 -3.50
N GLY A 217 10.60 -20.14 -2.83
CA GLY A 217 11.71 -21.09 -2.80
C GLY A 217 12.84 -20.70 -1.83
N GLU A 218 12.77 -19.51 -1.22
CA GLU A 218 13.78 -19.00 -0.30
C GLU A 218 13.18 -18.10 0.78
N VAL A 219 13.90 -17.94 1.90
CA VAL A 219 13.53 -17.01 2.96
C VAL A 219 14.24 -15.67 2.75
N ASN A 220 13.49 -14.67 2.30
CA ASN A 220 13.98 -13.29 2.28
C ASN A 220 14.03 -12.74 3.72
N LEU A 221 15.24 -12.51 4.24
CA LEU A 221 15.45 -12.05 5.63
C LEU A 221 14.82 -10.68 5.89
N PHE A 222 14.98 -9.72 4.96
CA PHE A 222 14.41 -8.38 5.11
C PHE A 222 12.89 -8.43 5.25
N LEU A 223 12.22 -9.17 4.36
CA LEU A 223 10.77 -9.37 4.38
C LEU A 223 10.33 -10.06 5.68
N SER A 224 10.98 -11.17 6.04
CA SER A 224 10.62 -11.97 7.21
C SER A 224 10.78 -11.19 8.52
N ILE A 225 11.90 -10.49 8.69
CA ILE A 225 12.15 -9.65 9.87
C ILE A 225 11.16 -8.49 9.90
N SER A 226 10.89 -7.83 8.77
CA SER A 226 9.96 -6.70 8.73
C SER A 226 8.52 -7.10 9.05
N VAL A 227 8.08 -8.27 8.57
CA VAL A 227 6.75 -8.81 8.88
C VAL A 227 6.68 -9.26 10.34
N ALA A 228 7.72 -9.88 10.88
CA ALA A 228 7.81 -10.18 12.31
C ALA A 228 7.71 -8.88 13.14
N LEU A 229 8.46 -7.84 12.80
CA LEU A 229 8.37 -6.54 13.47
C LEU A 229 6.96 -5.96 13.40
N LEU A 230 6.28 -6.06 12.25
CA LEU A 230 4.90 -5.60 12.10
C LEU A 230 3.91 -6.40 12.97
N ILE A 231 4.04 -7.73 13.03
CA ILE A 231 3.19 -8.62 13.83
C ILE A 231 3.41 -8.41 15.33
N PHE A 232 4.66 -8.32 15.76
CA PHE A 232 4.99 -8.11 17.17
C PHE A 232 4.70 -6.68 17.61
N ASN A 233 4.82 -5.72 16.70
CA ASN A 233 4.59 -4.30 16.86
C ASN A 233 5.23 -3.73 18.15
N PRO A 234 6.56 -3.88 18.33
CA PRO A 234 7.24 -3.36 19.50
C PRO A 234 7.05 -1.84 19.61
N PRO A 235 6.96 -1.29 20.84
CA PRO A 235 6.75 0.13 21.03
C PRO A 235 7.95 0.93 20.51
N LEU A 236 7.71 1.81 19.54
CA LEU A 236 8.76 2.62 18.93
C LEU A 236 8.68 4.08 19.36
N ARG A 237 9.75 4.55 20.00
CA ARG A 237 9.90 5.93 20.48
C ARG A 237 10.99 6.63 19.67
N LEU A 238 10.61 7.63 18.87
CA LEU A 238 11.59 8.46 18.16
C LEU A 238 11.43 9.95 18.54
N PRO A 239 12.48 10.76 18.35
CA PRO A 239 12.41 12.21 18.54
C PRO A 239 11.41 12.88 17.59
N ARG A 240 10.83 14.01 18.02
CA ARG A 240 9.78 14.71 17.26
C ARG A 240 10.25 15.21 15.88
N LEU A 241 11.47 15.68 15.76
CA LEU A 241 11.95 16.29 14.51
C LEU A 241 12.15 15.24 13.42
N THR A 242 12.73 14.09 13.78
CA THR A 242 12.80 12.90 12.92
C THR A 242 11.42 12.43 12.50
N SER A 243 10.41 12.52 13.38
CA SER A 243 9.02 12.16 13.04
C SER A 243 8.39 12.95 11.91
N LYS A 244 8.63 14.26 11.87
CA LYS A 244 8.08 15.10 10.80
C LYS A 244 8.68 14.75 9.45
N GLY A 245 10.02 14.61 9.39
CA GLY A 245 10.71 14.23 8.16
C GLY A 245 10.29 12.85 7.66
N LEU A 246 10.27 11.85 8.56
CA LEU A 246 9.87 10.48 8.22
C LEU A 246 8.42 10.42 7.71
N ASN A 247 7.50 11.12 8.36
CA ASN A 247 6.11 11.19 7.90
C ASN A 247 5.97 11.90 6.56
N PHE A 248 6.74 12.97 6.32
CA PHE A 248 6.75 13.67 5.03
C PHE A 248 7.19 12.74 3.89
N LEU A 249 8.29 12.01 4.08
CA LEU A 249 8.80 11.07 3.09
C LEU A 249 7.87 9.87 2.90
N ALA A 250 7.40 9.28 4.00
CA ALA A 250 6.54 8.10 3.96
C ALA A 250 5.15 8.39 3.38
N ALA A 251 4.63 9.61 3.52
CA ALA A 251 3.39 10.00 2.86
C ALA A 251 3.54 10.05 1.33
N GLY A 252 4.76 10.33 0.86
CA GLY A 252 5.11 10.41 -0.55
C GLY A 252 5.34 9.07 -1.27
N SER A 253 5.23 7.92 -0.61
CA SER A 253 5.65 6.63 -1.17
C SER A 253 5.06 6.31 -2.55
N LEU A 254 3.81 6.68 -2.82
CA LEU A 254 3.18 6.49 -4.13
C LEU A 254 3.89 7.32 -5.22
N PHE A 255 4.16 8.60 -4.94
CA PHE A 255 4.78 9.47 -5.92
C PHE A 255 6.26 9.12 -6.10
N ILE A 256 6.96 8.72 -5.02
CA ILE A 256 8.31 8.15 -5.12
C ILE A 256 8.29 6.94 -6.06
N TYR A 257 7.35 6.02 -5.88
CA TYR A 257 7.18 4.87 -6.76
C TYR A 257 6.93 5.29 -8.21
N LEU A 258 6.06 6.26 -8.47
CA LEU A 258 5.74 6.67 -9.84
C LEU A 258 6.91 7.39 -10.53
N THR A 259 7.64 8.24 -9.82
CA THR A 259 8.56 9.19 -10.45
C THR A 259 10.04 8.83 -10.38
N HIS A 260 10.45 7.80 -9.62
CA HIS A 260 11.88 7.56 -9.37
C HIS A 260 12.68 7.30 -10.67
N PHE A 261 12.20 6.46 -11.59
CA PHE A 261 12.92 6.22 -12.86
C PHE A 261 13.04 7.49 -13.72
N GLN A 262 11.97 8.28 -13.83
CA GLN A 262 11.99 9.54 -14.57
C GLN A 262 12.91 10.56 -13.90
N THR A 263 12.94 10.57 -12.57
CA THR A 263 13.87 11.42 -11.81
C THR A 263 15.31 11.03 -12.11
N ARG A 264 15.65 9.74 -12.07
CA ARG A 264 16.97 9.24 -12.47
C ARG A 264 17.32 9.65 -13.90
N ALA A 265 16.44 9.43 -14.86
CA ALA A 265 16.68 9.77 -16.27
C ALA A 265 16.94 11.26 -16.52
N VAL A 266 16.35 12.15 -15.70
CA VAL A 266 16.64 13.59 -15.74
C VAL A 266 17.97 13.90 -15.06
N LEU A 267 18.25 13.31 -13.90
CA LEU A 267 19.48 13.55 -13.14
C LEU A 267 20.74 13.04 -13.87
N GLU A 268 20.65 11.91 -14.57
CA GLU A 268 21.73 11.37 -15.42
C GLU A 268 22.17 12.36 -16.51
N LYS A 269 21.29 13.29 -16.92
CA LYS A 269 21.61 14.33 -17.91
C LYS A 269 22.19 15.61 -17.29
N LEU A 270 22.03 15.81 -15.99
CA LEU A 270 22.34 17.06 -15.30
C LEU A 270 23.52 16.96 -14.34
N ILE A 271 23.76 15.78 -13.76
CA ILE A 271 24.71 15.55 -12.66
C ILE A 271 25.64 14.39 -13.04
N PHE A 272 26.80 14.29 -12.37
CA PHE A 272 27.68 13.12 -12.41
C PHE A 272 26.98 11.84 -11.93
N ASP A 273 27.43 10.70 -12.47
CA ASP A 273 26.87 9.38 -12.17
C ASP A 273 27.05 9.00 -10.69
N SER A 274 25.96 9.04 -9.93
CA SER A 274 25.95 8.75 -8.51
C SER A 274 24.64 8.10 -8.06
N PRO A 275 24.61 6.76 -7.87
CA PRO A 275 23.43 6.05 -7.39
C PRO A 275 22.87 6.58 -6.06
N LEU A 276 23.75 7.06 -5.18
CA LEU A 276 23.34 7.64 -3.89
C LEU A 276 22.57 8.94 -4.09
N LEU A 277 23.09 9.86 -4.91
CA LEU A 277 22.41 11.12 -5.19
C LEU A 277 21.08 10.90 -5.91
N TYR A 278 21.03 9.98 -6.89
CA TYR A 278 19.77 9.62 -7.55
C TYR A 278 18.74 9.11 -6.55
N THR A 279 19.14 8.25 -5.62
CA THR A 279 18.25 7.68 -4.61
C THR A 279 17.70 8.78 -3.70
N LEU A 280 18.56 9.61 -3.12
CA LEU A 280 18.17 10.68 -2.21
C LEU A 280 17.24 11.70 -2.90
N LEU A 281 17.59 12.11 -4.11
CA LEU A 281 16.81 13.07 -4.88
C LEU A 281 15.48 12.48 -5.37
N ALA A 282 15.43 11.22 -5.82
CA ALA A 282 14.18 10.56 -6.21
C ALA A 282 13.18 10.46 -5.05
N ILE A 283 13.68 10.11 -3.85
CA ILE A 283 12.86 10.06 -2.64
C ILE A 283 12.35 11.46 -2.27
N LEU A 284 13.23 12.46 -2.28
CA LEU A 284 12.88 13.83 -1.92
C LEU A 284 11.91 14.47 -2.92
N ILE A 285 12.17 14.32 -4.22
CA ILE A 285 11.35 14.85 -5.31
C ILE A 285 9.98 14.18 -5.29
N GLY A 286 9.91 12.85 -5.23
CA GLY A 286 8.64 12.12 -5.15
C GLY A 286 7.80 12.56 -3.94
N ALA A 287 8.42 12.67 -2.76
CA ALA A 287 7.74 13.18 -1.57
C ALA A 287 7.26 14.63 -1.73
N THR A 288 8.07 15.49 -2.35
CA THR A 288 7.70 16.88 -2.61
C THR A 288 6.52 16.99 -3.58
N ILE A 289 6.53 16.23 -4.67
CA ILE A 289 5.42 16.18 -5.65
C ILE A 289 4.13 15.73 -4.95
N PHE A 290 4.19 14.69 -4.11
CA PHE A 290 3.02 14.26 -3.33
C PHE A 290 2.47 15.39 -2.45
N ASN A 291 3.32 16.12 -1.74
CA ASN A 291 2.87 17.18 -0.85
C ASN A 291 2.22 18.33 -1.64
N ILE A 292 2.76 18.68 -2.82
CA ILE A 292 2.15 19.64 -3.73
C ILE A 292 0.79 19.14 -4.22
N TYR A 293 0.72 17.91 -4.73
CA TYR A 293 -0.51 17.26 -5.18
C TYR A 293 -1.58 17.24 -4.08
N ASN A 294 -1.21 16.87 -2.86
CA ASN A 294 -2.13 16.76 -1.75
C ASN A 294 -2.68 18.14 -1.32
N LYS A 295 -1.84 19.18 -1.36
CA LYS A 295 -2.24 20.57 -1.03
C LYS A 295 -3.16 21.19 -2.09
N ILE A 296 -2.90 20.91 -3.36
CA ILE A 296 -3.58 21.59 -4.49
C ILE A 296 -4.82 20.82 -4.96
N ILE A 297 -4.70 19.50 -5.17
CA ILE A 297 -5.70 18.69 -5.86
C ILE A 297 -6.57 17.96 -4.84
N ASN A 298 -5.95 17.18 -3.94
CA ASN A 298 -6.71 16.30 -3.04
C ASN A 298 -7.59 17.09 -2.06
N LYS A 299 -7.08 18.23 -1.54
CA LYS A 299 -7.85 19.10 -0.64
C LYS A 299 -9.09 19.68 -1.32
N LYS A 300 -8.96 20.17 -2.56
CA LYS A 300 -10.08 20.73 -3.34
C LYS A 300 -11.13 19.67 -3.70
N ILE A 301 -10.70 18.47 -4.10
CA ILE A 301 -11.61 17.35 -4.40
C ILE A 301 -12.40 16.95 -3.14
N LEU A 302 -11.73 16.86 -1.99
CA LEU A 302 -12.39 16.54 -0.72
C LEU A 302 -13.41 17.62 -0.32
N GLU A 303 -13.07 18.89 -0.47
CA GLU A 303 -13.98 20.00 -0.20
C GLU A 303 -15.22 19.93 -1.12
N ALA A 304 -15.04 19.65 -2.41
CA ALA A 304 -16.14 19.51 -3.36
C ALA A 304 -17.07 18.32 -3.01
N ILE A 305 -16.51 17.14 -2.70
CA ILE A 305 -17.32 15.96 -2.34
C ILE A 305 -18.11 16.19 -1.05
N ILE A 306 -17.51 16.84 -0.04
CA ILE A 306 -18.19 17.13 1.23
C ILE A 306 -19.33 18.14 1.04
N LEU A 307 -19.16 19.12 0.15
CA LEU A 307 -20.19 20.09 -0.17
C LEU A 307 -21.39 19.43 -0.87
N ASP A 308 -21.11 18.49 -1.78
CA ASP A 308 -22.14 17.75 -2.52
C ASP A 308 -22.94 16.78 -1.62
N ASP A 309 -22.26 16.06 -0.72
CA ASP A 309 -22.90 15.15 0.24
C ASP A 309 -23.82 15.92 1.22
N LYS A 310 -23.38 17.10 1.67
CA LYS A 310 -24.22 18.01 2.49
C LYS A 310 -25.43 18.56 1.73
N ALA A 311 -25.26 18.93 0.46
CA ALA A 311 -26.37 19.40 -0.36
C ALA A 311 -27.42 18.29 -0.58
N THR A 312 -26.97 17.06 -0.84
CA THR A 312 -27.82 15.89 -1.07
C THR A 312 -28.56 15.44 0.19
N SER A 313 -27.91 15.48 1.35
CA SER A 313 -28.55 15.15 2.63
C SER A 313 -29.55 16.22 3.09
N GLN A 314 -29.27 17.50 2.81
CA GLN A 314 -30.24 18.59 3.05
C GLN A 314 -31.46 18.52 2.14
N SER A 315 -31.30 18.20 0.84
CA SER A 315 -32.44 18.04 -0.08
C SER A 315 -33.31 16.83 0.29
N THR A 316 -32.70 15.73 0.75
CA THR A 316 -33.43 14.54 1.20
C THR A 316 -34.27 14.83 2.45
N GLN A 317 -33.70 15.55 3.44
CA GLN A 317 -34.45 15.97 4.63
C GLN A 317 -35.56 16.99 4.33
N ALA A 318 -35.36 17.86 3.34
CA ALA A 318 -36.38 18.82 2.90
C ALA A 318 -37.56 18.12 2.22
N ASN A 319 -37.29 17.09 1.41
CA ASN A 319 -38.32 16.29 0.75
C ASN A 319 -39.12 15.42 1.73
N GLU A 320 -38.48 14.83 2.74
CA GLU A 320 -39.20 14.12 3.82
C GLU A 320 -40.10 15.05 4.64
N LYS A 321 -39.67 16.29 4.90
CA LYS A 321 -40.53 17.27 5.60
C LYS A 321 -41.75 17.69 4.78
N ASN A 322 -41.64 17.70 3.45
CA ASN A 322 -42.75 18.07 2.57
C ASN A 322 -43.69 16.90 2.25
N SER A 323 -43.27 15.64 2.42
CA SER A 323 -44.16 14.48 2.24
C SER A 323 -45.01 14.14 3.47
N ILE A 324 -44.69 14.74 4.63
CA ILE A 324 -45.41 14.56 5.90
C ILE A 324 -46.47 15.69 6.11
N ARG A 325 -46.55 16.66 5.20
CA ARG A 325 -47.60 17.69 5.15
C ARG A 325 -48.62 17.38 4.05
#